data_AF-A0A8X6SEG9-F1
#
_entry.id   AF-A0A8X6SEG9-F1
#
_cell.length_a   1.000
_cell.length_b   1.000
_cell.length_c   1.000
_cell.angle_alpha   90.00
_cell.angle_beta   90.00
_cell.angle_gamma   90.00
#
_symmetry.space_group_name_H-M   'P 1'
#
loop_
_entity.id
_entity.type
_entity.pdbx_description
1 polymer ?
#
loop_
_entity_poly.entity_id
_entity_poly.type
_entity_poly.pdbx_seq_one_letter_code
_entity_poly.pdbx_strand_id
1 'polypeptide(L)'
;MFDSSKPDDDVVNFVSKLKSHMQSLHPKPPKHHGKRPVFIHPGLLEATHVFLRRDMLRRPLQQPYDGPFKVLQRKDKVFFLDINGKRVSVSIDRCKPAFFLNTEDLQLPQTKNETPATVEPNATASTPATVESDPTASTPTQPSTRSGRKVHLPTRYR
;
A
#
# COMPACT_ATOMS: atom_id res chain seq x y z
N MET A 1 -3.33 -54.56 54.55
CA MET A 1 -3.80 -55.41 53.43
C MET A 1 -4.02 -54.45 52.27
N PHE A 2 -3.04 -54.30 51.39
CA PHE A 2 -3.10 -53.32 50.31
C PHE A 2 -3.88 -53.92 49.14
N ASP A 3 -5.04 -53.35 48.84
CA ASP A 3 -5.83 -53.69 47.66
C ASP A 3 -5.00 -53.37 46.42
N SER A 4 -4.62 -54.42 45.71
CA SER A 4 -3.81 -54.34 44.49
C SER A 4 -4.77 -54.19 43.31
N SER A 5 -5.31 -52.98 43.13
CA SER A 5 -6.03 -52.62 41.91
C SER A 5 -5.06 -52.77 40.74
N LYS A 6 -5.39 -53.68 39.82
CA LYS A 6 -4.61 -54.04 38.63
C LYS A 6 -4.21 -52.79 37.83
N PRO A 7 -3.03 -52.77 37.19
CA PRO A 7 -2.60 -51.63 36.40
C PRO A 7 -3.51 -51.49 35.18
N ASP A 8 -4.46 -50.56 35.27
CA ASP A 8 -5.00 -49.74 34.18
C ASP A 8 -5.08 -50.43 32.80
N ASP A 9 -5.72 -51.61 32.74
CA ASP A 9 -6.16 -52.25 31.49
C ASP A 9 -7.06 -51.30 30.67
N ASP A 10 -7.58 -50.25 31.30
CA ASP A 10 -8.36 -49.19 30.69
C ASP A 10 -7.54 -48.14 29.93
N VAL A 11 -6.25 -47.93 30.19
CA VAL A 11 -5.48 -46.88 29.48
C VAL A 11 -5.18 -47.28 28.04
N VAL A 12 -4.75 -48.52 27.81
CA VAL A 12 -4.45 -49.04 26.47
C VAL A 12 -5.73 -49.13 25.63
N ASN A 13 -6.85 -49.51 26.27
CA ASN A 13 -8.16 -49.55 25.65
C ASN A 13 -8.71 -48.14 25.35
N PHE A 14 -8.53 -47.19 26.28
CA PHE A 14 -8.94 -45.80 26.11
C PHE A 14 -8.22 -45.14 24.93
N VAL A 15 -6.90 -45.28 24.84
CA VAL A 15 -6.11 -44.71 23.74
C VAL A 15 -6.52 -45.33 22.40
N SER A 16 -6.74 -46.64 22.36
CA SER A 16 -7.18 -47.35 21.14
C SER A 16 -8.57 -46.89 20.69
N LYS A 17 -9.49 -46.71 21.65
CA LYS A 17 -10.85 -46.21 21.40
C LYS A 17 -10.85 -44.75 20.95
N LEU A 18 -10.04 -43.90 21.59
CA LEU A 18 -9.88 -42.49 21.21
C LEU A 18 -9.30 -42.36 19.79
N LYS A 19 -8.27 -43.15 19.46
CA LYS A 19 -7.67 -43.16 18.12
C LYS A 19 -8.70 -43.57 17.06
N SER A 20 -9.47 -44.61 17.33
CA SER A 20 -10.54 -45.08 16.43
C SER A 20 -11.63 -44.00 16.24
N HIS A 21 -12.02 -43.33 17.33
CA HIS A 21 -13.02 -42.27 17.27
C HIS A 21 -12.52 -41.04 16.50
N MET A 22 -11.27 -40.61 16.74
CA MET A 22 -10.65 -39.49 16.02
C MET A 22 -10.43 -39.80 14.54
N GLN A 23 -10.09 -41.04 14.19
CA GLN A 23 -10.02 -41.49 12.79
C GLN A 23 -11.38 -41.47 12.09
N SER A 24 -12.46 -41.72 12.83
CA SER A 24 -13.83 -41.64 12.27
C SER A 24 -14.29 -40.22 11.99
N LEU A 25 -13.69 -39.21 12.65
CA LEU A 25 -14.00 -37.81 12.44
C LEU A 25 -13.45 -37.35 11.08
N HIS A 26 -14.33 -37.35 10.09
CA HIS A 26 -14.02 -36.76 8.79
C HIS A 26 -14.43 -35.28 8.78
N PRO A 27 -13.55 -34.37 8.32
CA PRO A 27 -13.96 -33.00 8.09
C PRO A 27 -15.10 -32.99 7.07
N LYS A 28 -16.16 -32.24 7.35
CA LYS A 28 -17.23 -32.04 6.37
C LYS A 28 -16.63 -31.33 5.15
N PRO A 29 -16.97 -31.77 3.92
CA PRO A 29 -16.49 -31.11 2.72
C PRO A 29 -16.88 -29.62 2.78
N PRO A 30 -15.92 -28.71 2.52
CA PRO A 30 -16.20 -27.29 2.59
C PRO A 30 -17.27 -26.94 1.55
N LYS A 31 -18.28 -26.17 1.97
CA LYS A 31 -19.28 -25.64 1.05
C LYS A 31 -18.66 -24.46 0.30
N HIS A 32 -18.47 -24.60 -1.02
CA HIS A 32 -17.97 -23.52 -1.86
C HIS A 32 -19.10 -22.52 -2.16
N HIS A 33 -19.11 -21.36 -1.49
CA HIS A 33 -20.11 -20.31 -1.69
C HIS A 33 -19.79 -19.49 -2.96
N GLY A 34 -20.02 -20.10 -4.13
CA GLY A 34 -20.08 -19.43 -5.42
C GLY A 34 -18.78 -19.35 -6.22
N LYS A 35 -18.90 -19.40 -7.56
CA LYS A 35 -17.82 -19.12 -8.52
C LYS A 35 -17.71 -17.61 -8.73
N ARG A 36 -17.26 -16.86 -7.72
CA ARG A 36 -17.05 -15.42 -7.92
C ARG A 36 -15.90 -15.21 -8.91
N PRO A 37 -16.07 -14.42 -9.97
CA PRO A 37 -14.96 -14.08 -10.85
C PRO A 37 -13.91 -13.32 -10.04
N VAL A 38 -12.65 -13.73 -10.17
CA VAL A 38 -11.53 -13.04 -9.53
C VAL A 38 -11.34 -11.71 -10.27
N PHE A 39 -11.32 -10.62 -9.52
CA PHE A 39 -11.02 -9.32 -10.11
C PHE A 39 -9.54 -9.24 -10.47
N ILE A 40 -9.26 -9.01 -11.75
CA ILE A 40 -7.92 -8.74 -12.26
C ILE A 40 -7.94 -7.33 -12.84
N HIS A 41 -6.97 -6.51 -12.46
CA HIS A 41 -6.87 -5.15 -12.97
C HIS A 41 -6.63 -5.16 -14.49
N PRO A 42 -7.45 -4.47 -15.31
CA PRO A 42 -7.36 -4.54 -16.78
C PRO A 42 -5.99 -4.12 -17.31
N GLY A 43 -5.37 -3.11 -16.68
CA GLY A 43 -4.02 -2.67 -17.01
C GLY A 43 -2.94 -3.76 -16.92
N LEU A 44 -3.15 -4.88 -16.21
CA LEU A 44 -2.17 -5.98 -16.19
C LEU A 44 -2.06 -6.72 -17.54
N LEU A 45 -3.12 -6.68 -18.35
CA LEU A 45 -3.14 -7.29 -19.68
C LEU A 45 -2.17 -6.59 -20.63
N GLU A 46 -2.08 -5.26 -20.51
CA GLU A 46 -1.31 -4.40 -21.42
C GLU A 46 0.00 -3.88 -20.81
N ALA A 47 0.15 -3.86 -19.48
CA ALA A 47 1.27 -3.22 -18.80
C ALA A 47 2.63 -3.82 -19.17
N THR A 48 3.51 -3.03 -19.77
CA THR A 48 4.88 -3.44 -20.16
C THR A 48 5.75 -3.81 -18.95
N HIS A 49 5.52 -3.16 -17.82
CA HIS A 49 6.20 -3.42 -16.56
C HIS A 49 5.18 -3.59 -15.43
N VAL A 50 5.55 -4.38 -14.42
CA VAL A 50 4.73 -4.61 -13.23
C VAL A 50 5.57 -4.53 -11.96
N PHE A 51 4.96 -4.01 -10.91
CA PHE A 51 5.47 -4.12 -9.55
C PHE A 51 5.14 -5.49 -8.96
N LEU A 52 6.09 -6.12 -8.28
CA LEU A 52 5.93 -7.45 -7.70
C LEU A 52 5.84 -7.39 -6.17
N ARG A 53 4.78 -7.95 -5.59
CA ARG A 53 4.60 -8.01 -4.14
C ARG A 53 5.57 -8.99 -3.47
N ARG A 54 6.18 -8.56 -2.35
CA ARG A 54 6.91 -9.45 -1.44
C ARG A 54 5.94 -10.08 -0.44
N ASP A 55 5.74 -11.40 -0.53
CA ASP A 55 4.88 -12.17 0.39
C ASP A 55 5.63 -12.72 1.62
N MET A 56 6.78 -12.12 1.96
CA MET A 56 7.59 -12.53 3.11
C MET A 56 7.45 -11.52 4.25
N LEU A 57 7.88 -11.91 5.45
CA LEU A 57 8.01 -11.00 6.59
C LEU A 57 8.86 -9.79 6.19
N ARG A 58 8.28 -8.60 6.38
CA ARG A 58 8.90 -7.32 6.00
C ARG A 58 9.42 -6.61 7.24
N ARG A 59 10.53 -5.91 7.07
CA ARG A 59 11.01 -4.97 8.09
C ARG A 59 10.08 -3.76 8.17
N PRO A 60 10.04 -3.05 9.31
CA PRO A 60 9.38 -1.76 9.39
C PRO A 60 9.85 -0.83 8.26
N LEU A 61 8.93 -0.07 7.67
CA LEU A 61 9.16 0.87 6.57
C LEU A 61 9.68 0.28 5.25
N GLN A 62 9.85 -1.04 5.13
CA GLN A 62 10.21 -1.67 3.85
C GLN A 62 9.03 -1.62 2.89
N GLN A 63 9.22 -1.23 1.63
CA GLN A 63 8.15 -1.19 0.63
C GLN A 63 7.50 -2.58 0.37
N PRO A 64 6.17 -2.66 0.12
CA PRO A 64 5.48 -3.94 -0.13
C PRO A 64 5.79 -4.57 -1.48
N TYR A 65 6.10 -3.73 -2.46
CA TYR A 65 6.34 -4.14 -3.83
C TYR A 65 7.77 -3.79 -4.19
N ASP A 66 8.38 -4.68 -4.97
CA ASP A 66 9.61 -4.39 -5.70
C ASP A 66 9.28 -3.85 -7.07
N GLY A 67 10.29 -3.19 -7.64
CA GLY A 67 10.19 -2.21 -8.70
C GLY A 67 9.45 -2.64 -9.97
N PRO A 68 9.45 -1.78 -10.98
CA PRO A 68 8.83 -2.13 -12.24
C PRO A 68 9.70 -3.14 -12.99
N PHE A 69 9.29 -4.40 -12.99
CA PHE A 69 9.95 -5.47 -13.74
C PHE A 69 9.30 -5.62 -15.12
N LYS A 70 10.13 -5.83 -16.13
CA LYS A 70 9.68 -6.02 -17.51
C LYS A 70 8.91 -7.34 -17.62
N VAL A 71 7.72 -7.30 -18.22
CA VAL A 71 6.93 -8.50 -18.51
C VAL A 71 7.42 -9.11 -19.83
N LEU A 72 7.95 -10.34 -19.76
CA LEU A 72 8.45 -11.08 -20.92
C LEU A 72 7.36 -11.91 -21.60
N GLN A 73 6.50 -12.55 -20.81
CA GLN A 73 5.38 -13.36 -21.32
C GLN A 73 4.23 -13.37 -20.31
N ARG A 74 2.99 -13.36 -20.81
CA ARG A 74 1.76 -13.50 -20.01
C ARG A 74 1.09 -14.86 -20.29
N LYS A 75 0.56 -15.47 -19.24
CA LYS A 75 -0.36 -16.62 -19.27
C LYS A 75 -1.53 -16.32 -18.33
N ASP A 76 -2.58 -17.14 -18.32
CA ASP A 76 -3.82 -16.88 -17.56
C ASP A 76 -3.64 -16.56 -16.07
N LYS A 77 -2.72 -17.25 -15.39
CA LYS A 77 -2.47 -17.08 -13.94
C LYS A 77 -1.02 -16.72 -13.61
N VAL A 78 -0.14 -16.73 -14.60
CA VAL A 78 1.31 -16.64 -14.39
C VAL A 78 1.93 -15.66 -15.37
N PHE A 79 2.69 -14.71 -14.86
CA PHE A 79 3.54 -13.82 -15.64
C PHE A 79 5.00 -14.27 -15.55
N PHE A 80 5.73 -14.10 -16.65
CA PHE A 80 7.18 -14.24 -16.68
C PHE A 80 7.80 -12.86 -16.70
N LEU A 81 8.54 -12.54 -15.65
CA LEU A 81 9.22 -11.26 -15.49
C LEU A 81 10.72 -11.41 -15.75
N ASP A 82 11.33 -10.34 -16.23
CA ASP A 82 12.78 -10.17 -16.18
C ASP A 82 13.18 -9.54 -14.84
N ILE A 83 13.81 -10.34 -13.98
CA ILE A 83 14.32 -9.92 -12.68
C ILE A 83 15.82 -10.16 -12.69
N ASN A 84 16.62 -9.09 -12.67
CA ASN A 84 18.08 -9.14 -12.69
C ASN A 84 18.65 -9.98 -13.85
N GLY A 85 18.06 -9.86 -15.05
CA GLY A 85 18.46 -10.61 -16.25
C GLY A 85 17.98 -12.07 -16.27
N LYS A 86 17.18 -12.48 -15.28
CA LYS A 86 16.66 -13.84 -15.17
C LYS A 86 15.16 -13.84 -15.39
N ARG A 87 14.71 -14.85 -16.14
CA ARG A 87 13.29 -15.13 -16.33
C ARG A 87 12.69 -15.77 -15.08
N VAL A 88 11.78 -15.08 -14.41
CA VAL A 88 11.12 -15.54 -13.18
C VAL A 88 9.60 -15.65 -13.39
N SER A 89 9.01 -16.79 -12.98
CA SER A 89 7.56 -16.98 -13.01
C SER A 89 6.89 -16.48 -11.73
N VAL A 90 5.83 -15.69 -11.87
CA VAL A 90 5.08 -15.15 -10.73
C VAL A 90 3.57 -15.25 -10.95
N SER A 91 2.80 -15.45 -9.88
CA SER A 91 1.33 -15.32 -9.96
C SER A 91 0.92 -13.87 -10.24
N ILE A 92 -0.11 -13.71 -11.07
CA ILE A 92 -0.75 -12.41 -11.38
C ILE A 92 -1.27 -11.72 -10.11
N ASP A 93 -1.69 -12.48 -9.10
CA ASP A 93 -2.24 -11.93 -7.84
C ASP A 93 -1.21 -11.10 -7.05
N ARG A 94 0.08 -11.25 -7.38
CA ARG A 94 1.18 -10.50 -6.78
C ARG A 94 1.65 -9.32 -7.63
N CYS A 95 1.09 -9.15 -8.82
CA CYS A 95 1.48 -8.12 -9.76
C CYS A 95 0.57 -6.90 -9.66
N LYS A 96 1.15 -5.72 -9.74
CA LYS A 96 0.45 -4.46 -9.93
C LYS A 96 1.00 -3.77 -11.19
N PRO A 97 0.17 -3.25 -12.09
CA PRO A 97 0.69 -2.59 -13.30
C PRO A 97 1.54 -1.38 -12.92
N ALA A 98 2.65 -1.18 -13.65
CA ALA A 98 3.46 0.03 -13.56
C ALA A 98 3.10 0.96 -14.72
N PHE A 99 2.77 2.20 -14.38
CA PHE A 99 2.48 3.25 -15.35
C PHE A 99 3.67 4.20 -15.41
N PHE A 100 4.09 4.51 -16.63
CA PHE A 100 5.11 5.52 -16.88
C PHE A 100 4.43 6.73 -17.52
N LEU A 101 4.83 7.93 -17.12
CA LEU A 101 4.40 9.14 -17.81
C LEU A 101 5.19 9.21 -19.11
N ASN A 102 4.49 9.22 -20.24
CA ASN A 102 5.13 9.59 -21.49
C ASN A 102 5.44 11.09 -21.40
N THR A 103 6.71 11.45 -21.48
CA THR A 103 7.16 12.84 -21.37
C THR A 103 6.58 13.74 -22.47
N GLU A 104 6.07 13.15 -23.56
CA GLU A 104 5.44 13.89 -24.66
C GLU A 104 4.01 14.35 -24.33
N ASP A 105 3.31 13.66 -23.42
CA ASP A 105 1.97 14.05 -22.96
C ASP A 105 2.02 15.17 -21.90
N LEU A 106 3.23 15.56 -21.47
CA LEU A 106 3.48 16.62 -20.48
C LEU A 106 3.90 17.95 -21.11
N GLN A 107 3.62 18.17 -22.40
CA GLN A 107 3.72 19.51 -22.98
C GLN A 107 2.69 20.43 -22.31
N LEU A 108 3.10 21.00 -21.17
CA LEU A 108 2.56 22.25 -20.65
C LEU A 108 2.55 23.24 -21.82
N PRO A 109 1.46 24.02 -22.01
CA PRO A 109 1.45 25.06 -23.02
C PRO A 109 2.64 25.99 -22.76
N GLN A 110 3.64 25.92 -23.64
CA GLN A 110 4.72 26.88 -23.66
C GLN A 110 4.07 28.22 -23.98
N THR A 111 3.92 29.07 -22.97
CA THR A 111 3.74 30.51 -23.17
C THR A 111 4.95 30.98 -23.95
N LYS A 112 4.75 31.18 -25.26
CA LYS A 112 5.73 31.83 -26.13
C LYS A 112 6.13 33.14 -25.48
N ASN A 113 7.43 33.27 -25.23
CA ASN A 113 8.06 34.51 -24.84
C ASN A 113 7.83 35.54 -25.96
N GLU A 114 7.05 36.57 -25.69
CA GLU A 114 7.15 37.84 -26.40
C GLU A 114 7.79 38.86 -25.45
N THR A 115 9.06 39.15 -25.71
CA THR A 115 9.77 40.30 -25.19
C THR A 115 9.30 41.53 -25.96
N PRO A 116 8.97 42.64 -25.29
CA PRO A 116 9.33 43.94 -25.83
C PRO A 116 10.17 44.77 -24.85
N ALA A 117 11.33 45.20 -25.35
CA ALA A 117 12.04 46.45 -25.11
C ALA A 117 12.02 47.09 -23.70
N THR A 118 13.23 47.13 -23.11
CA THR A 118 13.91 48.30 -22.54
C THR A 118 13.05 49.46 -22.02
N VAL A 119 12.93 49.58 -20.70
CA VAL A 119 13.05 50.86 -19.99
C VAL A 119 13.60 50.60 -18.57
N GLU A 120 14.86 50.98 -18.32
CA GLU A 120 15.34 51.29 -16.96
C GLU A 120 14.80 52.68 -16.56
N PRO A 121 14.54 52.95 -15.27
CA PRO A 121 15.59 53.61 -14.50
C PRO A 121 15.69 53.19 -13.01
N ASN A 122 16.94 52.95 -12.62
CA ASN A 122 17.64 53.55 -11.48
C ASN A 122 17.36 53.13 -10.02
N ALA A 123 18.48 53.08 -9.30
CA ALA A 123 18.76 52.60 -7.96
C ALA A 123 17.91 53.20 -6.81
N THR A 124 17.77 52.45 -5.71
CA THR A 124 18.58 52.65 -4.48
C THR A 124 17.99 51.81 -3.32
N ALA A 125 18.85 51.09 -2.62
CA ALA A 125 18.55 50.33 -1.40
C ALA A 125 18.12 51.23 -0.24
N SER A 126 17.14 50.80 0.57
CA SER A 126 17.15 50.93 2.05
C SER A 126 15.86 50.42 2.70
N THR A 127 16.01 49.56 3.71
CA THR A 127 15.10 49.46 4.87
C THR A 127 15.19 50.77 5.67
N PRO A 128 14.09 51.31 6.25
CA PRO A 128 13.92 51.14 7.70
C PRO A 128 12.46 51.14 8.23
N ALA A 129 12.33 50.56 9.44
CA ALA A 129 11.46 50.82 10.60
C ALA A 129 10.12 51.61 10.50
N THR A 130 9.09 50.99 11.13
CA THR A 130 8.23 51.51 12.23
C THR A 130 7.60 52.91 12.11
N VAL A 131 6.26 52.99 12.01
CA VAL A 131 5.41 53.89 12.83
C VAL A 131 4.02 53.26 13.06
N GLU A 132 3.59 53.34 14.32
CA GLU A 132 2.33 52.86 14.91
C GLU A 132 1.14 53.82 14.67
N SER A 133 -0.09 53.30 14.66
CA SER A 133 -1.29 53.96 15.23
C SER A 133 -2.42 52.94 15.49
N ASP A 134 -2.82 52.84 16.76
CA ASP A 134 -3.91 52.06 17.41
C ASP A 134 -5.36 52.42 16.94
N PRO A 135 -6.47 51.87 17.51
CA PRO A 135 -6.72 50.57 18.14
C PRO A 135 -8.01 49.88 17.60
N THR A 136 -8.31 48.68 18.09
CA THR A 136 -9.66 48.11 18.40
C THR A 136 -9.90 46.69 17.85
N ALA A 137 -10.26 45.79 18.77
CA ALA A 137 -10.87 44.45 18.60
C ALA A 137 -9.93 43.25 18.28
N SER A 138 -9.40 42.66 19.36
CA SER A 138 -8.77 41.33 19.36
C SER A 138 -9.79 40.24 19.01
N THR A 139 -9.56 39.56 17.88
CA THR A 139 -10.27 38.31 17.54
C THR A 139 -9.26 37.16 17.61
N PRO A 140 -9.50 36.06 18.33
CA PRO A 140 -8.53 34.97 18.43
C PRO A 140 -8.41 34.22 17.09
N THR A 141 -7.25 34.34 16.44
CA THR A 141 -6.90 33.61 15.22
C THR A 141 -6.90 32.11 15.49
N GLN A 142 -7.86 31.38 14.92
CA GLN A 142 -7.91 29.92 15.06
C GLN A 142 -6.81 29.25 14.24
N PRO A 143 -6.18 28.18 14.75
CA PRO A 143 -5.15 27.46 14.01
C PRO A 143 -5.76 26.83 12.74
N SER A 144 -5.14 27.13 11.60
CA SER A 144 -5.54 26.64 10.28
C SER A 144 -4.38 25.88 9.63
N THR A 145 -4.69 24.83 8.87
CA THR A 145 -3.68 24.11 8.08
C THR A 145 -3.21 24.94 6.88
N ARG A 146 -2.13 24.51 6.23
CA ARG A 146 -1.58 25.11 5.01
C ARG A 146 -2.61 25.24 3.87
N SER A 147 -3.68 24.45 3.87
CA SER A 147 -4.78 24.50 2.89
C SER A 147 -5.97 25.37 3.34
N GLY A 148 -5.86 26.10 4.45
CA GLY A 148 -6.96 26.94 4.97
C GLY A 148 -8.03 26.18 5.76
N ARG A 149 -7.82 24.89 6.05
CA ARG A 149 -8.80 24.09 6.81
C ARG A 149 -8.71 24.44 8.30
N LYS A 150 -9.82 24.87 8.87
CA LYS A 150 -9.98 25.12 10.32
C LYS A 150 -9.72 23.84 11.11
N VAL A 151 -8.80 23.89 12.07
CA VAL A 151 -8.49 22.75 12.94
C VAL A 151 -9.32 22.86 14.21
N HIS A 152 -10.23 21.91 14.43
CA HIS A 152 -10.94 21.78 15.70
C HIS A 152 -10.21 20.75 16.57
N LEU A 153 -9.63 21.21 17.68
CA LEU A 153 -8.96 20.33 18.64
C LEU A 153 -10.00 19.73 19.60
N PRO A 154 -9.98 18.41 19.86
CA PRO A 154 -10.87 17.79 20.84
C PRO A 154 -10.62 18.34 22.25
N THR A 155 -11.69 18.57 23.01
CA THR A 155 -11.67 19.17 24.36
C THR A 155 -10.85 18.38 25.39
N ARG A 156 -10.48 17.13 25.09
CA ARG A 156 -9.66 16.28 25.96
C ARG A 156 -8.17 16.66 26.01
N TYR A 157 -7.71 17.57 25.14
CA TYR A 157 -6.33 18.03 25.08
C TYR A 157 -6.14 19.48 25.58
N ARG A 158 -7.09 20.01 26.36
CA ARG A 158 -7.05 21.38 26.90
C ARG A 158 -6.60 21.41 28.35
#